data_AF-A0A662DZG8-F1
#
_entry.id   AF-A0A662DZG8-F1
#
_cell.length_a   1.000
_cell.length_b   1.000
_cell.length_c   1.000
_cell.angle_alpha   90.00
_cell.angle_beta   90.00
_cell.angle_gamma   90.00
#
_symmetry.space_group_name_H-M   'P 1'
#
loop_
_entity.id
_entity.type
_entity.pdbx_description
1 polymer ?
#
loop_
_entity_poly.entity_id
_entity_poly.type
_entity_poly.pdbx_seq_one_letter_code
_entity_poly.pdbx_strand_id
1 'polypeptide(L)'
;MYIGALVVGAEVAAGLMAWRRIDESGVPINLLFKDIRGDFLRRPDADVFFTCTEGKEIDRLVEKAAETGERQEMPLNIIVTVPSTAGDDPVARFTMTLTIKKK
;
A
#
# COMPACT_ATOMS: atom_id res chain seq x y z
N MET A 1 -13.16 9.24 11.09
CA MET A 1 -13.04 9.12 9.61
C MET A 1 -14.05 8.11 9.08
N TYR A 2 -14.62 8.33 7.88
CA TYR A 2 -15.50 7.35 7.22
C TYR A 2 -14.72 6.11 6.76
N ILE A 3 -15.32 4.91 6.80
CA ILE A 3 -14.65 3.65 6.47
C ILE A 3 -14.04 3.65 5.06
N GLY A 4 -14.75 4.17 4.07
CA GLY A 4 -14.25 4.26 2.70
C GLY A 4 -13.04 5.19 2.57
N ALA A 5 -12.99 6.28 3.36
CA ALA A 5 -11.84 7.18 3.36
C ALA A 5 -10.60 6.54 3.98
N LEU A 6 -10.76 5.68 5.00
CA LEU A 6 -9.65 4.90 5.55
C LEU A 6 -9.09 3.91 4.54
N VAL A 7 -9.98 3.20 3.82
CA VAL A 7 -9.57 2.25 2.78
C VAL A 7 -8.81 2.97 1.66
N VAL A 8 -9.34 4.10 1.16
CA VAL A 8 -8.66 4.90 0.14
C VAL A 8 -7.31 5.42 0.64
N GLY A 9 -7.22 5.91 1.88
CA GLY A 9 -5.96 6.37 2.44
C GLY A 9 -4.90 5.26 2.51
N ALA A 10 -5.30 4.04 2.89
CA ALA A 10 -4.39 2.89 2.89
C ALA A 10 -3.96 2.50 1.47
N GLU A 11 -4.91 2.45 0.53
CA GLU A 11 -4.62 2.14 -0.88
C GLU A 11 -3.65 3.15 -1.49
N VAL A 12 -3.86 4.46 -1.25
CA VAL A 12 -2.98 5.51 -1.77
C VAL A 12 -1.58 5.40 -1.18
N ALA A 13 -1.43 5.12 0.11
CA ALA A 13 -0.13 4.97 0.75
C ALA A 13 0.72 3.85 0.13
N ALA A 14 0.09 2.72 -0.21
CA ALA A 14 0.75 1.60 -0.86
C ALA A 14 0.90 1.79 -2.38
N GLY A 15 -0.18 2.18 -3.05
CA GLY A 15 -0.28 2.31 -4.50
C GLY A 15 0.60 3.42 -5.06
N LEU A 16 0.68 4.58 -4.39
CA LEU A 16 1.54 5.67 -4.83
C LEU A 16 3.02 5.31 -4.76
N MET A 17 3.42 4.54 -3.74
CA MET A 17 4.78 4.03 -3.60
C MET A 17 5.12 3.11 -4.77
N ALA A 18 4.29 2.11 -5.06
CA ALA A 18 4.49 1.20 -6.19
C ALA A 18 4.45 1.91 -7.55
N TRP A 19 3.51 2.85 -7.73
CA TRP A 19 3.41 3.65 -8.94
C TRP A 19 4.69 4.46 -9.20
N ARG A 20 5.22 5.13 -8.17
CA ARG A 20 6.46 5.90 -8.30
C ARG A 20 7.63 5.04 -8.78
N ARG A 21 7.73 3.81 -8.29
CA ARG A 21 8.80 2.87 -8.69
C ARG A 21 8.61 2.33 -10.09
N ILE A 22 7.38 2.07 -10.48
CA ILE A 22 7.04 1.72 -11.87
C ILE A 22 7.43 2.86 -12.82
N ASP A 23 7.09 4.11 -12.46
CA ASP A 23 7.44 5.29 -13.26
C ASP A 23 8.97 5.47 -13.38
N GLU A 24 9.69 5.39 -12.25
CA GLU A 24 11.16 5.45 -12.20
C GLU A 24 11.84 4.31 -12.99
N SER A 25 11.18 3.16 -13.16
CA SER A 25 11.72 2.02 -13.94
C SER A 25 11.71 2.26 -15.45
N GLY A 26 10.86 3.16 -15.96
CA GLY A 26 10.65 3.39 -17.39
C GLY A 26 9.96 2.23 -18.13
N VAL A 27 9.55 1.17 -17.43
CA VAL A 27 8.89 0.01 -18.03
C VAL A 27 7.36 0.12 -17.85
N PRO A 28 6.57 -0.06 -18.91
CA PRO A 28 5.12 -0.01 -18.80
C PRO A 28 4.61 -1.24 -18.02
N ILE A 29 4.19 -1.03 -16.78
CA ILE A 29 3.67 -2.07 -15.89
C ILE A 29 2.23 -1.72 -15.47
N ASN A 30 1.33 -2.68 -15.58
CA ASN A 30 -0.02 -2.62 -15.01
C ASN A 30 0.05 -2.90 -13.51
N LEU A 31 -0.61 -2.06 -12.72
CA LEU A 31 -0.76 -2.21 -11.26
C LEU A 31 -2.22 -2.39 -10.91
N LEU A 32 -2.52 -3.31 -10.00
CA LEU A 32 -3.82 -3.42 -9.34
C LEU A 32 -3.68 -4.06 -7.95
N PHE A 33 -4.68 -3.84 -7.09
CA PHE A 33 -4.84 -4.59 -5.84
C PHE A 33 -5.90 -5.68 -6.05
N LYS A 34 -5.53 -6.94 -5.81
CA LYS A 34 -6.46 -8.08 -6.06
C LYS A 34 -7.36 -8.39 -4.85
N ASP A 35 -6.92 -7.98 -3.66
CA ASP A 35 -7.64 -8.16 -2.40
C ASP A 35 -7.24 -7.09 -1.39
N ILE A 36 -8.08 -6.93 -0.37
CA ILE A 36 -7.83 -6.08 0.79
C ILE A 36 -8.47 -6.69 2.03
N ARG A 37 -7.74 -6.67 3.14
CA ARG A 37 -8.21 -6.97 4.50
C ARG A 37 -7.95 -5.75 5.37
N GLY A 38 -8.93 -5.37 6.19
CA GLY A 38 -8.82 -4.27 7.14
C GLY A 38 -9.28 -4.69 8.53
N ASP A 39 -8.46 -4.43 9.54
CA ASP A 39 -8.80 -4.55 10.95
C ASP A 39 -8.96 -3.15 11.55
N PHE A 40 -10.17 -2.82 12.03
CA PHE A 40 -10.50 -1.52 12.62
C PHE A 40 -10.44 -1.62 14.14
N LEU A 41 -9.40 -1.05 14.75
CA LEU A 41 -9.08 -1.26 16.17
C LEU A 41 -9.71 -0.21 17.09
N ARG A 42 -9.68 1.05 16.67
CA ARG A 42 -10.29 2.19 17.38
C ARG A 42 -10.69 3.28 16.38
N ARG A 43 -11.56 4.18 16.80
CA ARG A 43 -12.04 5.28 15.95
C ARG A 43 -10.91 6.30 15.73
N PRO A 44 -10.57 6.65 14.48
CA PRO A 44 -9.72 7.80 14.18
C PRO A 44 -10.52 9.10 14.32
N ASP A 45 -10.18 9.89 15.32
CA ASP A 45 -10.85 11.12 15.75
C ASP A 45 -10.11 12.41 15.40
N ALA A 46 -8.90 12.31 14.85
CA ALA A 46 -8.09 13.44 14.35
C ALA A 46 -7.35 13.05 13.04
N ASP A 47 -6.28 13.78 12.73
CA ASP A 47 -5.47 13.56 11.53
C ASP A 47 -4.84 12.15 11.52
N VAL A 48 -5.06 11.42 10.43
CA VAL A 48 -4.68 10.02 10.29
C VAL A 48 -3.42 9.91 9.43
N PHE A 49 -2.47 9.12 9.90
CA PHE A 49 -1.22 8.84 9.21
C PHE A 49 -1.28 7.40 8.70
N PHE A 50 -0.93 7.20 7.43
CA PHE A 50 -0.90 5.91 6.76
C PHE A 50 0.55 5.57 6.40
N THR A 51 1.07 4.48 6.94
CA THR A 51 2.48 4.09 6.77
C THR A 51 2.57 2.73 6.10
N CYS A 52 3.21 2.68 4.94
CA CYS A 52 3.67 1.48 4.24
C CYS A 52 5.19 1.47 4.31
N THR A 53 5.80 0.34 4.68
CA THR A 53 7.26 0.25 4.90
C THR A 53 7.98 -0.63 3.89
N GLU A 54 7.22 -1.33 3.06
CA GLU A 54 7.66 -2.33 2.10
C GLU A 54 8.26 -1.73 0.81
N GLY A 55 8.84 -0.53 0.89
CA GLY A 55 9.36 0.17 -0.27
C GLY A 55 10.47 -0.60 -1.00
N LYS A 56 11.37 -1.27 -0.27
CA LYS A 56 12.46 -2.05 -0.87
C LYS A 56 11.95 -3.33 -1.53
N GLU A 57 10.90 -3.92 -0.97
CA GLU A 57 10.26 -5.12 -1.47
C GLU A 57 9.46 -4.81 -2.74
N ILE A 58 8.79 -3.66 -2.78
CA ILE A 58 8.14 -3.12 -3.98
C ILE A 58 9.17 -2.90 -5.09
N ASP A 59 10.33 -2.30 -4.78
CA ASP A 59 11.40 -2.08 -5.77
C ASP A 59 11.80 -3.39 -6.46
N ARG A 60 12.08 -4.42 -5.66
CA ARG A 60 12.42 -5.77 -6.18
C ARG A 60 11.29 -6.41 -6.96
N LEU A 61 10.04 -6.19 -6.55
CA LEU A 61 8.87 -6.70 -7.26
C LEU A 61 8.80 -6.10 -8.67
N VAL A 62 8.99 -4.78 -8.78
CA VAL A 62 8.97 -4.02 -10.03
C VAL A 62 10.12 -4.47 -10.94
N GLU A 63 11.34 -4.57 -10.42
CA GLU A 63 12.50 -5.09 -11.16
C GLU A 63 12.21 -6.48 -11.74
N LYS A 64 11.73 -7.40 -10.91
CA LYS A 64 11.40 -8.76 -11.33
C LYS A 64 10.28 -8.80 -12.38
N ALA A 65 9.25 -7.96 -12.25
CA ALA A 65 8.18 -7.86 -13.24
C ALA A 65 8.69 -7.29 -14.58
N ALA A 66 9.59 -6.31 -14.53
CA ALA A 66 10.21 -5.71 -15.71
C ALA A 66 11.12 -6.69 -16.47
N GLU A 67 11.92 -7.48 -15.74
CA GLU A 67 12.84 -8.49 -16.27
C GLU A 67 12.10 -9.69 -16.86
N THR A 68 11.18 -10.28 -16.10
CA THR A 68 10.54 -11.55 -16.48
C THR A 68 9.35 -11.36 -17.41
N GLY A 69 8.66 -10.21 -17.34
CA GLY A 69 7.35 -10.02 -17.99
C GLY A 69 6.21 -10.80 -17.34
N GLU A 70 6.51 -11.64 -16.34
CA GLU A 70 5.53 -12.44 -15.62
C GLU A 70 4.87 -11.63 -14.50
N ARG A 71 3.64 -12.02 -14.16
CA ARG A 71 2.91 -11.41 -13.05
C ARG A 71 3.64 -11.64 -11.73
N GLN A 72 3.86 -10.58 -10.96
CA GLN A 72 4.42 -10.64 -9.62
C GLN A 72 3.39 -10.13 -8.61
N GLU A 73 3.35 -10.77 -7.43
CA GLU A 73 2.38 -10.43 -6.39
C GLU A 73 3.05 -10.42 -5.02
N MET A 74 2.64 -9.48 -4.16
CA MET A 74 3.05 -9.47 -2.76
C MET A 74 2.01 -8.76 -1.88
N PRO A 75 1.83 -9.19 -0.62
CA PRO A 75 1.06 -8.43 0.35
C PRO A 75 1.83 -7.17 0.79
N LEU A 76 1.12 -6.06 0.91
CA LEU A 76 1.59 -4.81 1.50
C LEU A 76 0.82 -4.55 2.79
N ASN A 77 1.52 -4.11 3.84
CA ASN A 77 0.92 -3.83 5.13
C ASN A 77 0.93 -2.33 5.40
N ILE A 78 -0.25 -1.80 5.72
CA ILE A 78 -0.44 -0.40 6.04
C ILE A 78 -0.81 -0.30 7.50
N ILE A 79 0.00 0.42 8.25
CA ILE A 79 -0.26 0.80 9.63
C ILE A 79 -0.90 2.16 9.63
N VAL A 80 -2.04 2.28 10.32
CA VAL A 80 -2.79 3.52 10.42
C VAL A 80 -2.72 4.03 11.84
N THR A 81 -2.20 5.25 12.04
CA THR A 81 -2.04 5.87 13.36
C THR A 81 -2.71 7.24 13.41
N VAL A 82 -2.93 7.74 14.64
CA VAL A 82 -3.37 9.12 14.90
C VAL A 82 -2.39 9.70 15.91
N PRO A 83 -1.26 10.27 15.47
CA PRO A 83 -0.16 10.65 16.36
C PRO A 83 -0.58 11.58 17.50
N SER A 84 -1.57 12.46 17.26
CA SER A 84 -2.05 13.42 18.25
C SER A 84 -2.84 12.81 19.41
N THR A 85 -3.46 11.64 19.24
CA THR A 85 -4.33 11.03 20.27
C THR A 85 -3.91 9.63 20.69
N ALA A 86 -3.33 8.86 19.77
CA ALA A 86 -2.91 7.48 19.98
C ALA A 86 -1.39 7.29 19.91
N GLY A 87 -0.61 8.33 19.55
CA GLY A 87 0.82 8.18 19.29
C GLY A 87 1.10 7.13 18.22
N ASP A 88 1.94 6.16 18.54
CA ASP A 88 2.32 5.07 17.64
C ASP A 88 1.36 3.87 17.70
N ASP A 89 0.36 3.90 18.58
CA ASP A 89 -0.64 2.85 18.63
C ASP A 89 -1.51 2.86 17.36
N PRO A 90 -1.65 1.72 16.67
CA PRO A 90 -2.47 1.67 15.48
C PRO A 90 -3.96 1.79 15.79
N VAL A 91 -4.64 2.58 14.97
CA VAL A 91 -6.10 2.71 14.97
C VAL A 91 -6.77 1.78 13.97
N ALA A 92 -6.04 1.40 12.92
CA ALA A 92 -6.43 0.36 11.98
C ALA A 92 -5.18 -0.30 11.38
N ARG A 93 -5.37 -1.48 10.79
CA ARG A 93 -4.34 -2.17 10.00
C ARG A 93 -4.97 -2.63 8.69
N PHE A 94 -4.26 -2.47 7.60
CA PHE A 94 -4.69 -3.00 6.30
C PHE A 94 -3.60 -3.91 5.73
N THR A 95 -4.03 -4.98 5.09
CA THR A 95 -3.19 -5.82 4.24
C THR A 95 -3.85 -5.89 2.88
N MET A 96 -3.12 -5.56 1.81
CA MET A 96 -3.62 -5.61 0.43
C MET A 96 -2.59 -6.28 -0.45
N THR A 97 -3.03 -7.15 -1.36
CA THR A 97 -2.10 -7.80 -2.29
C THR A 97 -1.92 -6.96 -3.55
N LEU A 98 -0.73 -6.36 -3.66
CA LEU A 98 -0.26 -5.72 -4.89
C LEU A 98 0.01 -6.80 -5.93
N THR A 99 -0.55 -6.64 -7.12
CA THR A 99 -0.20 -7.45 -8.29
C THR A 99 0.19 -6.55 -9.45
N ILE A 100 1.33 -6.85 -10.04
CA ILE A 100 1.91 -6.09 -11.13
C ILE A 100 2.29 -7.00 -12.29
N LYS A 101 2.13 -6.51 -13.52
CA LYS A 101 2.52 -7.23 -14.72
C LYS A 101 2.95 -6.24 -15.79
N LYS A 102 4.09 -6.51 -16.45
CA LYS A 102 4.49 -5.77 -17.66
C LYS A 102 3.35 -5.78 -18.70
N LYS A 103 3.10 -4.64 -19.34
CA LYS A 103 2.08 -4.50 -20.39
C LYS A 103 2.40 -5.36 -21.60
#